data_AF-A0A834HF05-F1
#
_entry.id   AF-A0A834HF05-F1
#
_cell.length_a   1.000
_cell.length_b   1.000
_cell.length_c   1.000
_cell.angle_alpha   90.00
_cell.angle_beta   90.00
_cell.angle_gamma   90.00
#
_symmetry.space_group_name_H-M   'P 1'
#
loop_
_entity.id
_entity.type
_entity.pdbx_description
1 polymer ?
#
loop_
_entity_poly.entity_id
_entity_poly.type
_entity_poly.pdbx_seq_one_letter_code
_entity_poly.pdbx_strand_id
1 'polypeptide(L)'
;MANFRNHYEIPDNVATVLAPEDAIHECFDNDTLHIPVVVVIEGGVRFLLTTLLRQVLAHYKLSHMQVSGNFFWVVMDINAFNEMLGTSLGLHHIHYLYSISRTKDALTYYLKSRDSRKKLVLE
;
A
#
# COMPACT_ATOMS: atom_id res chain seq x y z
N MET A 1 0.59 3.19 -22.73
CA MET A 1 1.42 2.68 -21.61
C MET A 1 2.58 3.61 -21.25
N ALA A 2 3.38 4.12 -22.20
CA ALA A 2 4.50 5.04 -21.90
C ALA A 2 4.10 6.32 -21.12
N ASN A 3 3.03 7.01 -21.51
CA ASN A 3 2.55 8.19 -20.77
C ASN A 3 2.09 7.87 -19.35
N PHE A 4 1.44 6.72 -19.15
CA PHE A 4 1.03 6.23 -17.83
C PHE A 4 2.27 5.97 -16.96
N ARG A 5 3.27 5.29 -17.53
CA ARG A 5 4.55 5.05 -16.85
C ARG A 5 5.25 6.33 -16.43
N ASN A 6 5.29 7.32 -17.32
CA ASN A 6 5.90 8.62 -17.00
C ASN A 6 5.10 9.40 -15.95
N HIS A 7 3.76 9.43 -16.08
CA HIS A 7 2.90 10.18 -15.16
C HIS A 7 2.93 9.63 -13.74
N TYR A 8 3.05 8.31 -13.57
CA TYR A 8 3.09 7.64 -12.27
C TYR A 8 4.50 7.20 -11.85
N GLU A 9 5.53 7.69 -12.55
CA GLU A 9 6.96 7.45 -12.23
C GLU A 9 7.29 5.95 -12.08
N ILE A 10 6.76 5.13 -13.00
CA ILE A 10 6.95 3.67 -12.97
C ILE A 10 8.40 3.33 -13.35
N PRO A 11 9.16 2.67 -12.48
CA PRO A 11 10.55 2.30 -12.78
C PRO A 11 10.68 1.40 -14.01
N ASP A 12 11.79 1.53 -14.74
CA ASP A 12 12.06 0.75 -15.96
C ASP A 12 12.25 -0.74 -15.71
N ASN A 13 12.62 -1.11 -14.49
CA ASN A 13 12.71 -2.51 -14.07
C ASN A 13 11.36 -3.14 -13.68
N VAL A 14 10.25 -2.41 -13.80
CA VAL A 14 8.90 -2.92 -13.50
C VAL A 14 8.14 -3.15 -14.81
N ALA A 15 7.84 -4.41 -15.11
CA ALA A 15 6.99 -4.76 -16.23
C ALA A 15 5.53 -4.34 -15.95
N THR A 16 4.88 -3.73 -16.94
CA THR A 16 3.48 -3.30 -16.84
C THR A 16 2.67 -3.92 -17.97
N VAL A 17 1.68 -4.73 -17.62
CA VAL A 17 0.75 -5.37 -18.56
C VAL A 17 -0.67 -4.92 -18.21
N LEU A 18 -1.47 -4.56 -19.22
CA LEU A 18 -2.88 -4.31 -19.01
C LEU A 18 -3.58 -5.68 -18.89
N ALA A 19 -4.19 -5.93 -17.75
CA ALA A 19 -4.98 -7.12 -17.50
C ALA A 19 -6.48 -6.78 -17.56
N PRO A 20 -7.34 -7.73 -17.97
CA PRO A 20 -8.78 -7.54 -17.88
C PRO A 20 -9.22 -7.49 -16.39
N GLU A 21 -10.39 -6.91 -16.14
CA GLU A 21 -10.88 -6.65 -14.77
C GLU A 21 -11.11 -7.93 -13.97
N ASP A 22 -11.45 -9.03 -14.62
CA ASP A 22 -11.62 -10.35 -13.99
C ASP A 22 -10.28 -11.01 -13.59
N ALA A 23 -9.18 -10.68 -14.27
CA ALA A 23 -7.84 -11.18 -13.93
C ALA A 23 -7.31 -10.66 -12.57
N ILE A 24 -7.99 -9.69 -11.97
CA ILE A 24 -7.76 -9.17 -10.60
C ILE A 24 -7.82 -10.30 -9.56
N HIS A 25 -8.60 -11.36 -9.82
CA HIS A 25 -8.80 -12.47 -8.88
C HIS A 25 -7.89 -13.68 -9.12
N GLU A 26 -7.14 -13.72 -10.23
CA GLU A 26 -6.53 -14.96 -10.73
C GLU A 26 -5.05 -15.15 -10.38
N CYS A 27 -4.35 -14.15 -9.82
CA CYS A 27 -2.90 -14.24 -9.65
C CYS A 27 -2.43 -14.19 -8.19
N PHE A 28 -1.82 -15.31 -7.77
CA PHE A 28 -1.06 -15.50 -6.53
C PHE A 28 0.43 -15.77 -6.80
N ASP A 29 0.94 -15.36 -7.97
CA ASP A 29 2.36 -15.54 -8.26
C ASP A 29 3.20 -14.47 -7.54
N ASN A 30 4.33 -14.87 -6.95
CA ASN A 30 5.08 -14.02 -6.01
C ASN A 30 5.70 -12.77 -6.67
N ASP A 31 5.83 -12.78 -8.00
CA ASP A 31 6.53 -11.73 -8.76
C ASP A 31 5.58 -10.80 -9.54
N THR A 32 4.28 -11.06 -9.54
CA THR A 32 3.30 -10.27 -10.32
C THR A 32 2.22 -9.65 -9.42
N LEU A 33 2.13 -8.32 -9.43
CA LEU A 33 1.18 -7.55 -8.63
C LEU A 33 0.11 -6.91 -9.52
N HIS A 34 -1.16 -7.29 -9.34
CA HIS A 34 -2.27 -6.75 -10.13
C HIS A 34 -2.90 -5.53 -9.48
N ILE A 35 -2.45 -4.30 -9.74
CA ILE A 35 -3.06 -3.13 -9.08
C ILE A 35 -4.24 -2.60 -9.91
N PRO A 36 -5.45 -2.40 -9.32
CA PRO A 36 -6.53 -1.71 -10.02
C PRO A 36 -6.11 -0.27 -10.32
N VAL A 37 -6.24 0.15 -11.57
CA VAL A 37 -5.81 1.48 -12.02
C VAL A 37 -6.52 2.60 -11.24
N VAL A 38 -7.76 2.38 -10.78
CA VAL A 38 -8.51 3.34 -9.96
C VAL A 38 -7.80 3.69 -8.65
N VAL A 39 -7.07 2.75 -8.03
CA VAL A 39 -6.31 3.01 -6.80
C VAL A 39 -5.16 3.96 -7.05
N VAL A 40 -4.55 3.87 -8.24
CA VAL A 40 -3.46 4.75 -8.68
C VAL A 40 -3.99 6.14 -9.03
N ILE A 41 -5.16 6.22 -9.71
CA ILE A 41 -5.78 7.48 -10.14
C ILE A 41 -6.40 8.25 -8.97
N GLU A 42 -7.34 7.65 -8.23
CA GLU A 42 -8.10 8.35 -7.19
C GLU A 42 -7.26 8.56 -5.92
N GLY A 43 -6.34 7.64 -5.64
CA GLY A 43 -5.46 7.74 -4.47
C GLY A 43 -4.23 8.62 -4.68
N GLY A 44 -3.96 9.10 -5.91
CA GLY A 44 -2.73 9.84 -6.22
C GLY A 44 -1.45 9.05 -5.93
N VAL A 45 -1.55 7.72 -5.81
CA VAL A 45 -0.47 6.90 -5.28
C VAL A 45 0.52 6.56 -6.39
N ARG A 46 1.76 7.04 -6.25
CA ARG A 46 2.89 6.68 -7.10
C ARG A 46 3.44 5.32 -6.67
N PHE A 47 3.88 4.49 -7.62
CA PHE A 47 4.03 3.03 -7.52
C PHE A 47 4.31 2.41 -6.13
N LEU A 48 3.38 1.54 -5.71
CA LEU A 48 3.11 0.96 -4.39
C LEU A 48 3.96 -0.26 -4.01
N LEU A 49 5.29 -0.18 -4.08
CA LEU A 49 6.13 -1.32 -3.70
C LEU A 49 7.31 -0.93 -2.80
N THR A 50 7.07 0.02 -1.90
CA THR A 50 8.02 0.31 -0.82
C THR A 50 8.31 -0.98 -0.05
N THR A 51 9.55 -1.13 0.39
CA THR A 51 9.96 -2.28 1.21
C THR A 51 9.06 -2.42 2.43
N LEU A 52 8.64 -1.29 3.00
CA LEU A 52 7.72 -1.24 4.13
C LEU A 52 6.35 -1.83 3.79
N LEU A 53 5.74 -1.44 2.67
CA LEU A 53 4.43 -1.97 2.27
C LEU A 53 4.46 -3.48 2.04
N ARG A 54 5.52 -3.99 1.39
CA ARG A 54 5.70 -5.45 1.21
C ARG A 54 5.80 -6.17 2.55
N GLN A 55 6.59 -5.63 3.48
CA GLN A 55 6.72 -6.21 4.82
C GLN A 55 5.39 -6.23 5.58
N VAL A 56 4.60 -5.17 5.49
CA VAL A 56 3.31 -5.07 6.19
C VAL A 56 2.28 -6.03 5.57
N LEU A 57 2.17 -6.09 4.24
CA LEU A 57 1.29 -7.04 3.55
C LEU A 57 1.68 -8.50 3.86
N ALA A 58 2.97 -8.83 3.77
CA ALA A 58 3.48 -10.15 4.10
C ALA A 58 3.22 -10.54 5.56
N HIS A 59 3.40 -9.60 6.50
CA HIS A 59 3.14 -9.83 7.91
C HIS A 59 1.68 -10.21 8.19
N TYR A 60 0.74 -9.51 7.58
CA TYR A 60 -0.69 -9.79 7.74
C TYR A 60 -1.21 -10.89 6.78
N LYS A 61 -0.34 -11.44 5.92
CA LYS A 61 -0.70 -12.40 4.86
C LYS A 61 -1.83 -11.88 3.98
N LEU A 62 -1.77 -10.60 3.63
CA LEU A 62 -2.79 -9.94 2.82
C LEU A 62 -2.25 -9.68 1.42
N SER A 63 -3.12 -9.89 0.44
CA SER A 63 -2.95 -9.31 -0.89
C SER A 63 -3.25 -7.81 -0.84
N HIS A 64 -2.57 -7.04 -1.70
CA HIS A 64 -2.87 -5.63 -1.90
C HIS A 64 -4.32 -5.39 -2.34
N MET A 65 -4.98 -6.39 -2.94
CA MET A 65 -6.41 -6.36 -3.27
C MET A 65 -7.33 -6.41 -2.05
N GLN A 66 -6.82 -6.94 -0.94
CA GLN A 66 -7.59 -7.13 0.28
C GLN A 66 -7.46 -5.91 1.20
N VAL A 67 -6.74 -4.86 0.82
CA VAL A 67 -6.54 -3.69 1.68
C VAL A 67 -7.18 -2.44 1.09
N SER A 68 -7.72 -1.61 1.97
CA SER A 68 -8.36 -0.34 1.63
C SER A 68 -7.32 0.71 1.23
N GLY A 69 -7.79 1.78 0.59
CA GLY A 69 -6.99 3.00 0.39
C GLY A 69 -6.35 3.47 1.70
N ASN A 70 -7.10 3.52 2.80
CA ASN A 70 -6.57 3.92 4.12
C ASN A 70 -5.33 3.13 4.56
N PHE A 71 -5.30 1.82 4.30
CA PHE A 71 -4.14 1.00 4.60
C PHE A 71 -2.92 1.47 3.83
N PHE A 72 -3.07 1.70 2.53
CA PHE A 72 -1.99 2.23 1.70
C PHE A 72 -1.52 3.59 2.18
N TRP A 73 -2.44 4.53 2.44
CA TRP A 73 -2.11 5.87 2.92
C TRP A 73 -1.26 5.83 4.18
N VAL A 74 -1.68 5.09 5.22
CA VAL A 74 -0.91 5.01 6.47
C VAL A 74 0.49 4.46 6.24
N VAL A 75 0.63 3.40 5.44
CA VAL A 75 1.94 2.77 5.22
C VAL A 75 2.84 3.62 4.34
N MET A 76 2.27 4.26 3.30
CA MET A 76 3.00 5.14 2.39
C MET A 76 3.39 6.45 3.06
N ASP A 77 2.53 7.04 3.89
CA ASP A 77 2.83 8.23 4.68
C ASP A 77 4.01 7.98 5.62
N ILE A 78 4.05 6.80 6.26
CA ILE A 78 5.19 6.41 7.11
C ILE A 78 6.46 6.26 6.27
N ASN A 79 6.38 5.69 5.07
CA ASN A 79 7.54 5.60 4.18
C ASN A 79 8.05 6.98 3.76
N ALA A 80 7.16 7.89 3.37
CA ALA A 80 7.51 9.27 3.03
C ALA A 80 8.10 10.02 4.24
N PHE A 81 7.57 9.77 5.44
CA PHE A 81 8.09 10.34 6.69
C PHE A 81 9.51 9.85 7.00
N ASN A 82 9.79 8.56 6.75
CA ASN A 82 11.15 8.02 6.86
C ASN A 82 12.12 8.69 5.89
N GLU A 83 11.72 8.87 4.63
CA GLU A 83 12.55 9.51 3.61
C GLU A 83 12.81 10.98 3.93
N MET A 84 11.80 11.71 4.42
CA MET A 84 11.90 13.13 4.71
C MET A 84 12.73 13.44 5.97
N LEU A 85 12.62 12.61 7.01
CA LEU A 85 13.26 12.87 8.31
C LEU A 85 14.46 11.95 8.61
N GLY A 86 14.80 11.04 7.70
CA GLY A 86 15.86 10.03 7.94
C GLY A 86 15.52 9.07 9.08
N THR A 87 14.24 8.84 9.35
CA THR A 87 13.78 7.93 10.40
C THR A 87 13.66 6.49 9.89
N SER A 88 13.56 5.52 10.81
CA SER A 88 13.42 4.09 10.47
C SER A 88 12.16 3.49 11.10
N LEU A 89 11.02 4.15 10.87
CA LEU A 89 9.71 3.62 11.22
C LEU A 89 9.41 2.40 10.35
N GLY A 90 8.84 1.37 10.97
CA GLY A 90 8.75 0.05 10.35
C GLY A 90 7.53 -0.71 10.82
N LEU A 91 7.45 -1.99 10.45
CA LEU A 91 6.34 -2.87 10.81
C LEU A 91 6.00 -2.84 12.31
N HIS A 92 7.01 -2.87 13.18
CA HIS A 92 6.81 -2.83 14.64
C HIS A 92 6.11 -1.55 15.09
N HIS A 93 6.52 -0.40 14.55
CA HIS A 93 5.92 0.91 14.84
C HIS A 93 4.48 1.00 14.33
N ILE A 94 4.22 0.47 13.12
CA ILE A 94 2.87 0.37 12.57
C ILE A 94 1.98 -0.48 13.48
N HIS A 95 2.46 -1.66 13.89
CA HIS A 95 1.70 -2.56 14.76
C HIS A 95 1.45 -1.96 16.17
N TYR A 96 2.37 -1.12 16.65
CA TYR A 96 2.23 -0.40 17.92
C TYR A 96 1.17 0.72 17.84
N LEU A 97 1.12 1.46 16.74
CA LEU A 97 0.20 2.60 16.57
C LEU A 97 -1.17 2.21 16.01
N TYR A 98 -1.23 1.16 15.19
CA TYR A 98 -2.42 0.75 14.46
C TYR A 98 -2.77 -0.72 14.74
N SER A 99 -4.06 -1.01 14.75
CA SER A 99 -4.61 -2.34 14.69
C SER A 99 -5.20 -2.57 13.31
N ILE A 100 -5.03 -3.79 12.80
CA ILE A 100 -5.72 -4.17 11.58
C ILE A 100 -7.21 -4.42 11.90
N SER A 101 -8.07 -3.95 11.02
CA SER A 101 -9.52 -4.11 11.12
C SER A 101 -10.08 -4.41 9.74
N ARG A 102 -11.32 -4.88 9.69
CA ARG A 102 -11.95 -5.33 8.45
C ARG A 102 -13.31 -4.67 8.27
N THR A 103 -13.67 -4.34 7.04
CA THR A 103 -14.97 -3.82 6.66
C THR A 103 -16.07 -4.84 6.93
N LYS A 104 -17.34 -4.39 7.02
CA LYS A 104 -18.49 -5.24 7.38
C LYS A 104 -18.74 -6.37 6.38
N ASP A 105 -18.43 -6.13 5.11
CA ASP A 105 -18.48 -7.11 4.03
C ASP A 105 -17.35 -8.16 4.09
N ALA A 106 -16.41 -8.03 5.03
CA ALA A 106 -15.27 -8.93 5.22
C ALA A 106 -14.27 -9.01 4.05
N LEU A 107 -14.40 -8.15 3.04
CA LEU A 107 -13.56 -8.16 1.84
C LEU A 107 -12.32 -7.28 1.96
N THR A 108 -12.40 -6.20 2.76
CA THR A 108 -11.38 -5.17 2.79
C THR A 108 -10.81 -4.94 4.20
N TYR A 109 -9.49 -4.88 4.30
CA TYR A 109 -8.75 -4.62 5.52
C TYR A 109 -8.26 -3.16 5.57
N TYR A 110 -8.26 -2.57 6.75
CA TYR A 110 -7.82 -1.19 6.97
C TYR A 110 -7.05 -1.06 8.28
N LEU A 111 -6.29 0.03 8.43
CA LEU A 111 -5.53 0.32 9.63
C LEU A 111 -6.30 1.29 10.52
N LYS A 112 -6.65 0.83 11.71
CA LYS A 112 -7.33 1.62 12.72
C LYS A 112 -6.32 2.07 13.76
N SER A 113 -6.26 3.37 14.06
CA SER A 113 -5.43 3.83 15.18
C SER A 113 -5.87 3.16 16.49
N ARG A 114 -4.90 2.63 17.25
CA ARG A 114 -5.11 2.04 18.57
C ARG A 114 -5.38 3.10 19.64
N ASP A 115 -4.79 4.28 19.47
CA ASP A 115 -4.92 5.40 20.39
C ASP A 115 -5.01 6.69 19.57
N SER A 116 -6.18 7.33 19.60
CA SER A 116 -6.43 8.57 18.87
C SER A 116 -5.56 9.75 19.32
N ARG A 117 -4.92 9.64 20.51
CA ARG A 117 -3.98 10.61 21.05
C ARG A 117 -2.54 10.41 20.55
N LYS A 118 -2.23 9.23 20.01
CA LYS A 118 -0.91 8.92 19.44
C LYS A 118 -0.99 9.09 17.93
N LYS A 119 -0.35 10.14 17.42
CA LYS A 119 -0.21 10.41 16.00
C LYS A 119 1.26 10.66 15.69
N LEU A 120 1.67 10.31 14.48
CA LEU A 120 2.93 10.80 13.94
C LEU A 120 2.74 12.29 13.64
N VAL A 121 3.51 13.14 14.31
CA VAL A 121 3.53 14.59 14.13
C VAL A 121 4.91 15.00 13.68
N LEU A 122 4.95 15.94 12.73
CA LEU A 122 6.15 16.68 12.35
C LEU A 122 6.39 17.74 13.42
N GLU A 123 7.61 17.80 13.97
CA GLU A 123 8.08 18.98 14.72
C GLU A 123 8.50 20.10 13.76
#